data_AF-A0A8H3AQT1-F1
#
_entry.id   AF-A0A8H3AQT1-F1
#
_cell.length_a   1.000
_cell.length_b   1.000
_cell.length_c   1.000
_cell.angle_alpha   90.00
_cell.angle_beta   90.00
_cell.angle_gamma   90.00
#
_symmetry.space_group_name_H-M   'P 1'
#
loop_
_entity.id
_entity.type
_entity.pdbx_description
1 polymer ?
#
loop_
_entity_poly.entity_id
_entity_poly.type
_entity_poly.pdbx_seq_one_letter_code
_entity_poly.pdbx_strand_id
1 'polypeptide(L)'
;MGVLDPPGDLSGQFNKSDKFLSYPILGVVAYIKSVAPAQYHQYLIPKYDLGCKRLVLDPGYLESLHRPNVDMEWDPIARIVSDGIETKSGNKHQFDVIAFATGFDITNSVALDVTGINGQRLQEYYNREGGPTGYMGTTIPGFPNWFTILGPNTVTGHSSVIFAEELQMDYVTQLLRPILAGDVKGFMPRADSTRSWNEMAQSKLGKGVWSGCASWYRSGPDGAKGKNFAIWPGGNLHMWWSFRKPIWKDFEVLGDSSWLVKRRILDAFAILAQLGLISVGVGALALVRVGQWDAFTKLAQEGLEEGLDWWRSQGSRSDANYLDLSIDNKRKTTNQRRRSHAIFKAHTRLNKNPARLRPLDFAERNGYIRGIVKEILHDSGRGAPLARVVFRDPYRYKLRSETFIATEGLHTGAFVYCGKKAALSVGNVLPVSQLPEGTIICNVEEHVGDRGALARTSGNYATVIGHSPEDNKTRIRLPSGAKKTVASNARATVGIVAGGGRIDKPLLKAGRAYHKFKAKRYNWPRTRGVAMNPVDHPHGGGNHQHIGKASTIARSAVPGQKVGLIAARRTGLLRGTVKVKET
;
A
#
# COMPACT_ATOMS: atom_id res chain seq x y z
N MET A 1 -13.82 31.38 -41.82
CA MET A 1 -14.07 31.34 -40.37
C MET A 1 -12.83 31.87 -39.69
N GLY A 2 -12.95 33.02 -39.04
CA GLY A 2 -11.83 33.86 -38.62
C GLY A 2 -10.90 33.19 -37.61
N VAL A 3 -9.60 33.36 -37.86
CA VAL A 3 -8.54 33.19 -36.87
C VAL A 3 -8.81 34.22 -35.78
N LEU A 4 -9.22 33.77 -34.60
CA LEU A 4 -9.30 34.63 -33.43
C LEU A 4 -7.86 34.97 -33.03
N ASP A 5 -7.49 36.23 -33.19
CA ASP A 5 -6.26 36.75 -32.58
C ASP A 5 -6.35 36.53 -31.05
N PRO A 6 -5.26 36.07 -30.41
CA PRO A 6 -5.26 35.83 -28.98
C PRO A 6 -5.49 37.14 -28.21
N PRO A 7 -6.36 37.15 -27.18
CA PRO A 7 -6.62 38.34 -26.41
C PRO A 7 -5.43 38.63 -25.50
N GLY A 8 -4.75 39.75 -25.77
CA GLY A 8 -3.80 40.36 -24.86
C GLY A 8 -2.37 39.84 -24.98
N ASP A 9 -1.46 40.79 -25.04
CA ASP A 9 -0.02 40.58 -25.05
C ASP A 9 0.45 39.81 -23.79
N LEU A 10 0.73 38.51 -23.94
CA LEU A 10 1.41 37.67 -22.95
C LEU A 10 2.94 37.58 -23.21
N SER A 11 3.50 38.45 -24.05
CA SER A 11 4.83 38.32 -24.68
C SER A 11 6.04 38.39 -23.73
N GLY A 12 5.82 38.51 -22.41
CA GLY A 12 6.90 38.64 -21.42
C GLY A 12 7.08 37.46 -20.45
N GLN A 13 6.20 36.45 -20.41
CA GLN A 13 6.13 35.55 -19.24
C GLN A 13 6.73 34.14 -19.41
N PHE A 14 7.02 33.69 -20.64
CA PHE A 14 7.52 32.33 -20.88
C PHE A 14 8.65 32.32 -21.90
N ASN A 15 9.62 31.41 -21.74
CA ASN A 15 10.78 31.32 -22.62
C ASN A 15 10.34 31.00 -24.07
N LYS A 16 10.54 31.96 -24.99
CA LYS A 16 10.04 31.95 -26.38
C LYS A 16 10.65 30.89 -27.30
N SER A 17 11.60 30.11 -26.82
CA SER A 17 12.42 29.23 -27.66
C SER A 17 11.76 27.89 -28.01
N ASP A 18 10.73 27.45 -27.27
CA ASP A 18 10.10 26.15 -27.49
C ASP A 18 8.62 26.26 -27.93
N LYS A 19 8.40 26.22 -29.25
CA LYS A 19 7.07 26.35 -29.89
C LYS A 19 6.10 25.23 -29.48
N PHE A 20 6.57 24.10 -28.96
CA PHE A 20 5.71 22.98 -28.56
C PHE A 20 5.01 23.19 -27.21
N LEU A 21 5.55 24.05 -26.34
CA LEU A 21 5.00 24.30 -25.00
C LEU A 21 4.04 25.50 -24.94
N SER A 22 3.98 26.34 -25.98
CA SER A 22 3.18 27.57 -26.00
C SER A 22 1.66 27.32 -25.92
N TYR A 23 1.13 26.35 -26.66
CA TYR A 23 -0.31 26.02 -26.65
C TYR A 23 -0.80 25.44 -25.31
N PRO A 24 -0.11 24.46 -24.69
CA PRO A 24 -0.46 24.00 -23.35
C PRO A 24 -0.43 25.11 -22.30
N ILE A 25 0.55 26.04 -22.37
CA ILE A 25 0.65 27.18 -21.45
C ILE A 25 -0.58 28.08 -21.58
N LEU A 26 -0.97 28.45 -22.81
CA LEU A 26 -2.15 29.27 -23.05
C LEU A 26 -3.42 28.59 -22.54
N GLY A 27 -3.55 27.27 -22.72
CA GLY A 27 -4.67 26.50 -22.18
C GLY A 27 -4.74 26.50 -20.65
N VAL A 28 -3.61 26.33 -19.97
CA VAL A 28 -3.54 26.37 -18.49
C VAL A 28 -3.84 27.77 -17.97
N VAL A 29 -3.31 28.82 -18.60
CA VAL A 29 -3.59 30.21 -18.21
C VAL A 29 -5.06 30.55 -18.42
N ALA A 30 -5.64 30.15 -19.55
CA ALA A 30 -7.07 30.33 -19.82
C ALA A 30 -7.94 29.62 -18.78
N TYR A 31 -7.59 28.39 -18.41
CA TYR A 31 -8.28 27.64 -17.36
C TYR A 31 -8.21 28.33 -15.99
N ILE A 32 -7.02 28.79 -15.56
CA ILE A 32 -6.87 29.53 -14.30
C ILE A 32 -7.75 30.79 -14.33
N LYS A 33 -7.72 31.55 -15.42
CA LYS A 33 -8.52 32.77 -15.56
C LYS A 33 -10.03 32.50 -15.57
N SER A 34 -10.47 31.35 -16.09
CA SER A 34 -11.90 31.01 -16.15
C SER A 34 -12.45 30.51 -14.81
N VAL A 35 -11.63 29.88 -13.97
CA VAL A 35 -12.09 29.25 -12.72
C VAL A 35 -11.78 30.12 -11.49
N ALA A 36 -10.62 30.76 -11.43
CA ALA A 36 -10.20 31.52 -10.24
C ALA A 36 -10.76 32.96 -10.23
N PRO A 37 -10.97 33.57 -9.05
CA PRO A 37 -11.36 34.98 -8.91
C PRO A 37 -10.38 35.93 -9.61
N ALA A 38 -10.90 36.94 -10.32
CA ALA A 38 -10.11 37.89 -11.11
C ALA A 38 -9.01 38.60 -10.31
N GLN A 39 -9.30 38.94 -9.05
CA GLN A 39 -8.37 39.62 -8.14
C GLN A 39 -7.07 38.83 -7.87
N TYR A 40 -7.08 37.50 -8.05
CA TYR A 40 -5.91 36.65 -7.79
C TYR A 40 -5.15 36.22 -9.05
N HIS A 41 -5.58 36.62 -10.26
CA HIS A 41 -4.96 36.16 -11.51
C HIS A 41 -3.47 36.47 -11.61
N GLN A 42 -3.05 37.68 -11.23
CA GLN A 42 -1.65 38.11 -11.28
C GLN A 42 -0.71 37.28 -10.39
N TYR A 43 -1.29 36.59 -9.40
CA TYR A 43 -0.61 35.84 -8.37
C TYR A 43 -0.61 34.34 -8.65
N LEU A 44 -1.70 33.83 -9.23
CA LEU A 44 -1.90 32.41 -9.53
C LEU A 44 -1.22 31.98 -10.84
N ILE A 45 -1.04 32.92 -11.78
CA ILE A 45 -0.38 32.64 -13.06
C ILE A 45 1.15 32.60 -12.85
N PRO A 46 1.80 31.43 -13.06
CA PRO A 46 3.24 31.31 -12.82
C PRO A 46 4.07 32.15 -13.79
N LYS A 47 5.16 32.73 -13.27
CA LYS A 47 6.18 33.47 -14.06
C LYS A 47 7.38 32.60 -14.44
N TYR A 48 7.23 31.28 -14.39
CA TYR A 48 8.27 30.31 -14.69
C TYR A 48 7.78 29.30 -15.73
N ASP A 49 8.71 28.65 -16.42
CA ASP A 49 8.38 27.70 -17.48
C ASP A 49 7.55 26.51 -16.97
N LEU A 50 6.59 26.08 -17.80
CA LEU A 50 5.70 24.96 -17.50
C LEU A 50 6.50 23.68 -17.22
N GLY A 51 6.22 23.04 -16.07
CA GLY A 51 6.91 21.83 -15.65
C GLY A 51 8.17 22.04 -14.81
N CYS A 52 8.64 23.29 -14.62
CA CYS A 52 9.72 23.57 -13.67
C CYS A 52 9.33 23.15 -12.24
N LYS A 53 8.09 23.46 -11.85
CA LYS A 53 7.45 22.91 -10.65
C LYS A 53 6.48 21.80 -11.06
N ARG A 54 6.20 20.89 -10.12
CA ARG A 54 5.31 19.74 -10.35
C ARG A 54 3.92 20.23 -10.78
N LEU A 55 3.43 19.68 -11.89
CA LEU A 55 2.05 19.90 -12.32
C LEU A 55 1.10 19.19 -11.34
N VAL A 56 0.14 19.94 -10.80
CA VAL A 56 -0.88 19.43 -9.89
C VAL A 56 -2.23 19.58 -10.60
N LEU A 57 -3.00 18.49 -10.64
CA LEU A 57 -4.36 18.54 -11.15
C LEU A 57 -5.25 19.26 -10.14
N ASP A 58 -6.06 20.21 -10.60
CA ASP A 58 -6.96 20.97 -9.73
C ASP A 58 -8.12 20.08 -9.24
N PRO A 59 -8.22 19.78 -7.93
CA PRO A 59 -9.35 19.02 -7.39
C PRO A 59 -10.55 19.93 -7.03
N GLY A 60 -10.53 21.21 -7.43
CA GLY A 60 -11.47 22.26 -7.01
C GLY A 60 -10.85 23.29 -6.06
N TYR A 61 -9.51 23.37 -6.00
CA TYR A 61 -8.78 24.40 -5.26
C TYR A 61 -9.05 25.79 -5.83
N LEU A 62 -8.98 25.98 -7.16
CA LEU A 62 -9.20 27.31 -7.76
C LEU A 62 -10.63 27.80 -7.52
N GLU A 63 -11.61 26.91 -7.65
CA GLU A 63 -13.02 27.21 -7.36
C GLU A 63 -13.23 27.59 -5.88
N SER A 64 -12.48 26.95 -4.97
CA SER A 64 -12.61 27.23 -3.53
C SER A 64 -12.20 28.66 -3.15
N LEU A 65 -11.45 29.36 -4.00
CA LEU A 65 -11.05 30.75 -3.79
C LEU A 65 -12.21 31.75 -3.96
N HIS A 66 -13.36 31.33 -4.52
CA HIS A 66 -14.57 32.17 -4.57
C HIS A 66 -15.37 32.15 -3.27
N ARG A 67 -15.00 31.31 -2.30
CA ARG A 67 -15.76 31.20 -1.05
C ARG A 67 -15.62 32.50 -0.25
N PRO A 68 -16.71 33.00 0.34
CA PRO A 68 -16.71 34.26 1.09
C PRO A 68 -15.88 34.22 2.38
N ASN A 69 -15.41 33.03 2.79
CA ASN A 69 -14.61 32.80 3.99
C ASN A 69 -13.17 32.35 3.68
N VAL A 70 -12.68 32.63 2.47
CA VAL A 70 -11.32 32.32 2.05
C VAL A 70 -10.66 33.61 1.58
N ASP A 71 -9.67 34.05 2.35
CA ASP A 71 -8.81 35.17 2.01
C ASP A 71 -7.38 34.69 1.75
N MET A 72 -6.70 35.47 0.94
CA MET A 72 -5.45 35.10 0.29
C MET A 72 -4.45 36.24 0.53
N GLU A 73 -3.39 35.96 1.31
CA GLU A 73 -2.35 36.93 1.70
C GLU A 73 -0.97 36.56 1.13
N TRP A 74 -0.37 37.49 0.39
CA TRP A 74 0.88 37.32 -0.38
C TRP A 74 2.05 38.05 0.25
N ASP A 75 1.77 38.99 1.16
CA ASP A 75 2.78 39.66 1.95
C ASP A 75 3.46 38.65 2.89
N PRO A 76 4.80 38.53 2.86
CA PRO A 76 5.49 37.58 3.73
C PRO A 76 5.18 37.82 5.21
N ILE A 77 5.11 36.72 5.95
CA ILE A 77 4.93 36.77 7.40
C ILE A 77 6.20 37.37 8.04
N ALA A 78 6.04 38.39 8.89
CA ALA A 78 7.12 38.96 9.70
C ALA A 78 7.26 38.22 11.03
N ARG A 79 6.15 38.05 11.76
CA ARG A 79 6.10 37.34 13.04
C ARG A 79 4.68 36.94 13.43
N ILE A 80 4.59 36.02 14.38
CA ILE A 80 3.34 35.71 15.10
C ILE A 80 3.25 36.63 16.31
N VAL A 81 2.08 37.21 16.52
CA VAL A 81 1.75 38.08 17.66
C VAL A 81 0.70 37.39 18.53
N SER A 82 0.41 37.95 19.72
CA SER A 82 -0.46 37.30 20.72
C SER A 82 -1.87 36.99 20.23
N ASP A 83 -2.38 37.75 19.27
CA ASP A 83 -3.74 37.65 18.73
C ASP A 83 -3.79 37.29 17.25
N GLY A 84 -2.65 36.95 16.62
CA GLY A 84 -2.63 36.64 15.19
C GLY A 84 -1.26 36.71 14.52
N ILE A 85 -1.23 37.18 13.27
CA ILE A 85 -0.03 37.24 12.42
C ILE A 85 0.18 38.66 11.91
N GLU A 86 1.43 39.13 11.98
CA GLU A 86 1.89 40.37 11.39
C GLU A 86 2.70 40.08 10.12
N THR A 87 2.32 40.72 9.02
CA THR A 87 2.99 40.65 7.72
C THR A 87 4.13 41.68 7.63
N LYS A 88 5.01 41.55 6.63
CA LYS A 88 6.18 42.44 6.48
C LYS A 88 5.83 43.88 6.13
N SER A 89 4.69 44.13 5.50
CA SER A 89 4.19 45.49 5.25
C SER A 89 3.50 46.10 6.49
N GLY A 90 3.40 45.34 7.59
CA GLY A 90 2.86 45.81 8.87
C GLY A 90 1.37 45.52 9.08
N ASN A 91 0.71 44.80 8.15
CA ASN A 91 -0.69 44.41 8.32
C ASN A 91 -0.81 43.33 9.39
N LYS A 92 -1.81 43.47 10.27
CA LYS A 92 -2.11 42.50 11.32
C LYS A 92 -3.42 41.79 11.02
N HIS A 93 -3.38 40.46 11.02
CA HIS A 93 -4.54 39.61 10.82
C HIS A 93 -4.77 38.79 12.08
N GLN A 94 -5.97 38.88 12.65
CA GLN A 94 -6.32 38.15 13.86
C GLN A 94 -6.75 36.72 13.54
N PHE A 95 -6.29 35.76 14.33
CA PHE A 95 -6.60 34.35 14.13
C PHE A 95 -6.72 33.62 15.47
N ASP A 96 -7.77 32.81 15.63
CA ASP A 96 -7.92 31.91 16.79
C ASP A 96 -7.05 30.66 16.69
N VAL A 97 -6.78 30.20 15.46
CA VAL A 97 -6.03 28.98 15.16
C VAL A 97 -5.08 29.21 13.99
N ILE A 98 -3.80 28.86 14.17
CA ILE A 98 -2.77 28.93 13.13
C ILE A 98 -2.30 27.52 12.78
N ALA A 99 -2.39 27.15 11.51
CA ALA A 99 -1.88 25.88 10.98
C ALA A 99 -0.60 26.11 10.16
N PHE A 100 0.51 25.49 10.56
CA PHE A 100 1.80 25.64 9.88
C PHE A 100 1.91 24.70 8.67
N ALA A 101 2.09 25.29 7.48
CA ALA A 101 2.34 24.59 6.22
C ALA A 101 3.60 25.12 5.50
N THR A 102 4.62 25.52 6.27
CA THR A 102 5.81 26.26 5.79
C THR A 102 6.92 25.38 5.17
N GLY A 103 6.66 24.10 4.93
CA GLY A 103 7.62 23.17 4.34
C GLY A 103 8.64 22.59 5.34
N PHE A 104 9.72 21.99 4.82
CA PHE A 104 10.78 21.33 5.59
C PHE A 104 12.15 21.56 4.91
N ASP A 105 13.22 21.65 5.70
CA ASP A 105 14.59 21.70 5.17
C ASP A 105 15.00 20.30 4.70
N ILE A 106 14.92 20.12 3.38
CA ILE A 106 15.34 18.90 2.70
C ILE A 106 16.85 18.82 2.48
N THR A 107 17.55 19.95 2.43
CA THR A 107 18.98 19.99 2.09
C THR A 107 19.78 19.39 3.23
N ASN A 108 19.34 19.62 4.47
CA ASN A 108 19.94 19.07 5.70
C ASN A 108 19.13 17.90 6.30
N SER A 109 18.20 17.30 5.54
CA SER A 109 17.26 16.28 6.07
C SER A 109 17.92 14.95 6.49
N VAL A 110 19.14 14.67 6.02
CA VAL A 110 19.92 13.51 6.48
C VAL A 110 20.69 13.89 7.75
N ALA A 111 20.00 13.84 8.89
CA ALA A 111 20.56 14.10 10.22
C ALA A 111 21.44 12.95 10.76
N LEU A 112 22.06 12.15 9.88
CA LEU A 112 22.95 11.06 10.26
C LEU A 112 24.40 11.57 10.22
N ASP A 113 25.06 11.57 11.38
CA ASP A 113 26.50 11.84 11.45
C ASP A 113 27.27 10.57 11.08
N VAL A 114 27.63 10.47 9.80
CA VAL A 114 28.30 9.31 9.22
C VAL A 114 29.69 9.72 8.79
N THR A 115 30.69 9.00 9.30
CA THR A 115 32.09 9.15 8.93
C THR A 115 32.48 7.98 8.03
N GLY A 116 32.97 8.29 6.83
CA GLY A 116 33.48 7.34 5.86
C GLY A 116 34.95 6.96 6.12
N ILE A 117 35.61 6.41 5.11
CA ILE A 117 37.05 6.13 5.18
C ILE A 117 37.85 7.42 5.34
N ASN A 118 39.04 7.31 5.94
CA ASN A 118 39.96 8.43 6.15
C ASN A 118 39.37 9.60 6.97
N GLY A 119 38.33 9.35 7.78
CA GLY A 119 37.72 10.36 8.66
C GLY A 119 36.81 11.36 7.96
N GLN A 120 36.51 11.20 6.67
CA GLN A 120 35.65 12.13 5.93
C GLN A 120 34.19 12.04 6.39
N ARG A 121 33.58 13.17 6.78
CA ARG A 121 32.15 13.21 7.12
C ARG A 121 31.27 13.34 5.88
N LEU A 122 30.08 12.73 5.91
CA LEU A 122 29.13 12.79 4.79
C LEU A 122 28.70 14.21 4.45
N GLN A 123 28.47 15.04 5.47
CA GLN A 123 28.09 16.45 5.27
C GLN A 123 29.22 17.27 4.66
N GLU A 124 30.48 17.00 5.01
CA GLU A 124 31.65 17.64 4.38
C GLU A 124 31.75 17.25 2.90
N TYR A 125 31.50 15.98 2.58
CA TYR A 125 31.42 15.52 1.20
C TYR A 125 30.33 16.26 0.41
N TYR A 126 29.10 16.35 0.93
CA TYR A 126 28.02 17.08 0.25
C TYR A 126 28.30 18.58 0.11
N ASN A 127 28.85 19.23 1.13
CA ASN A 127 29.21 20.65 1.08
C ASN A 127 30.25 20.91 -0.03
N ARG A 128 31.26 20.04 -0.15
CA ARG A 128 32.28 20.14 -1.20
C ARG A 128 31.69 19.96 -2.61
N GLU A 129 30.72 19.08 -2.77
CA GLU A 129 30.07 18.80 -4.07
C GLU A 129 28.93 19.78 -4.42
N GLY A 130 28.71 20.81 -3.61
CA GLY A 130 27.67 21.83 -3.82
C GLY A 130 26.24 21.34 -3.53
N GLY A 131 26.09 20.26 -2.76
CA GLY A 131 24.82 19.65 -2.36
C GLY A 131 24.88 18.11 -2.33
N PRO A 132 23.79 17.45 -1.90
CA PRO A 132 23.70 15.99 -1.86
C PRO A 132 24.08 15.36 -3.20
N THR A 133 24.97 14.37 -3.18
CA THR A 133 25.60 13.80 -4.39
C THR A 133 25.91 12.32 -4.19
N GLY A 134 25.78 11.50 -5.24
CA GLY A 134 26.16 10.09 -5.19
C GLY A 134 26.22 9.44 -6.57
N TYR A 135 26.77 8.24 -6.67
CA TYR A 135 26.73 7.44 -7.89
C TYR A 135 25.33 6.84 -8.05
N MET A 136 24.66 7.25 -9.15
CA MET A 136 23.26 6.93 -9.42
C MET A 136 22.32 7.20 -8.23
N GLY A 137 22.69 8.15 -7.37
CA GLY A 137 21.91 8.48 -6.18
C GLY A 137 21.78 7.39 -5.13
N THR A 138 22.55 6.31 -5.23
CA THR A 138 22.35 5.11 -4.42
C THR A 138 23.56 4.80 -3.56
N THR A 139 24.76 5.01 -4.09
CA THR A 139 26.03 4.73 -3.41
C THR A 139 26.91 5.97 -3.39
N ILE A 140 27.79 6.10 -2.40
CA ILE A 140 28.59 7.32 -2.19
C ILE A 140 30.08 6.95 -2.09
N PRO A 141 30.97 7.59 -2.86
CA PRO A 141 32.40 7.30 -2.82
C PRO A 141 32.98 7.71 -1.46
N GLY A 142 33.89 6.90 -0.93
CA GLY A 142 34.43 7.08 0.43
C GLY A 142 33.57 6.49 1.55
N PHE A 143 32.38 5.98 1.24
CA PHE A 143 31.46 5.36 2.22
C PHE A 143 31.22 3.88 1.83
N PRO A 144 32.05 2.95 2.32
CA PRO A 144 31.97 1.55 1.96
C PRO A 144 30.64 0.94 2.42
N ASN A 145 30.00 0.13 1.56
CA ASN A 145 28.70 -0.48 1.83
C ASN A 145 27.57 0.52 2.16
N TRP A 146 27.71 1.78 1.74
CA TRP A 146 26.63 2.75 1.84
C TRP A 146 25.62 2.58 0.71
N PHE A 147 24.38 2.26 1.07
CA PHE A 147 23.26 2.13 0.14
C PHE A 147 22.09 2.97 0.63
N THR A 148 21.78 4.03 -0.10
CA THR A 148 20.65 4.92 0.18
C THR A 148 19.53 4.64 -0.82
N ILE A 149 18.32 4.45 -0.29
CA ILE A 149 17.09 4.47 -1.09
C ILE A 149 16.55 5.89 -1.07
N LEU A 150 16.05 6.35 -2.22
CA LEU A 150 15.59 7.72 -2.44
C LEU A 150 16.69 8.77 -2.19
N GLY A 151 17.89 8.51 -2.70
CA GLY A 151 19.02 9.45 -2.59
C GLY A 151 19.07 10.54 -3.66
N PRO A 152 20.20 11.24 -3.79
CA PRO A 152 20.35 12.34 -4.72
C PRO A 152 20.07 11.94 -6.18
N ASN A 153 19.35 12.76 -6.93
CA ASN A 153 19.01 12.56 -8.33
C ASN A 153 18.19 11.30 -8.62
N THR A 154 17.37 10.81 -7.68
CA THR A 154 16.54 9.59 -7.85
C THR A 154 15.05 9.89 -8.03
N VAL A 155 14.62 11.12 -7.83
CA VAL A 155 13.22 11.54 -8.01
C VAL A 155 13.01 11.95 -9.46
N THR A 156 11.88 11.64 -10.08
CA THR A 156 11.65 12.02 -11.50
C THR A 156 10.79 13.27 -11.66
N GLY A 157 10.04 13.68 -10.63
CA GLY A 157 9.10 14.81 -10.68
C GLY A 157 7.81 14.55 -11.47
N HIS A 158 7.79 13.54 -12.34
CA HIS A 158 6.66 13.16 -13.20
C HIS A 158 6.21 11.69 -13.04
N SER A 159 6.92 10.89 -12.24
CA SER A 159 6.58 9.48 -11.99
C SER A 159 6.45 9.18 -10.50
N SER A 160 6.03 7.95 -10.21
CA SER A 160 5.95 7.43 -8.85
C SER A 160 7.33 7.31 -8.22
N VAL A 161 7.51 7.88 -7.03
CA VAL A 161 8.71 7.64 -6.20
C VAL A 161 8.87 6.15 -5.86
N ILE A 162 7.75 5.44 -5.64
CA ILE A 162 7.76 3.99 -5.34
C ILE A 162 8.43 3.20 -6.47
N PHE A 163 8.22 3.62 -7.73
CA PHE A 163 8.86 2.96 -8.86
C PHE A 163 10.39 3.13 -8.80
N ALA A 164 10.88 4.33 -8.50
CA ALA A 164 12.32 4.55 -8.33
C ALA A 164 12.89 3.74 -7.15
N GLU A 165 12.16 3.68 -6.02
CA GLU A 165 12.54 2.89 -4.84
C GLU A 165 12.64 1.40 -5.14
N GLU A 166 11.64 0.81 -5.84
CA GLU A 166 11.65 -0.60 -6.23
C GLU A 166 12.85 -0.93 -7.12
N LEU A 167 13.17 -0.07 -8.09
CA LEU A 167 14.34 -0.24 -8.95
C LEU A 167 15.66 -0.15 -8.18
N GLN A 168 15.77 0.81 -7.26
CA GLN A 168 16.94 0.91 -6.39
C GLN A 168 17.07 -0.31 -5.48
N MET A 169 15.97 -0.85 -4.95
CA MET A 169 16.01 -2.05 -4.10
C MET A 169 16.51 -3.28 -4.87
N ASP A 170 16.04 -3.50 -6.10
CA ASP A 170 16.51 -4.59 -6.95
C ASP A 170 17.99 -4.42 -7.31
N TYR A 171 18.43 -3.19 -7.59
CA TYR A 171 19.82 -2.84 -7.84
C TYR A 171 20.72 -3.10 -6.61
N VAL A 172 20.33 -2.59 -5.44
CA VAL A 172 21.08 -2.74 -4.17
C VAL A 172 21.13 -4.20 -3.75
N THR A 173 20.06 -4.96 -3.94
CA THR A 173 20.04 -6.40 -3.62
C THR A 173 21.10 -7.17 -4.41
N GLN A 174 21.36 -6.80 -5.67
CA GLN A 174 22.44 -7.41 -6.46
C GLN A 174 23.84 -7.12 -5.90
N LEU A 175 24.05 -5.92 -5.33
CA LEU A 175 25.30 -5.55 -4.64
C LEU A 175 25.41 -6.24 -3.27
N LEU A 176 24.31 -6.44 -2.56
CA LEU A 176 24.31 -7.09 -1.24
C LEU A 176 24.53 -8.60 -1.30
N ARG A 177 24.03 -9.29 -2.34
CA ARG A 177 24.13 -10.76 -2.47
C ARG A 177 25.54 -11.32 -2.26
N PRO A 178 26.59 -10.87 -2.99
CA PRO A 178 27.94 -11.42 -2.81
C PRO A 178 28.57 -11.01 -1.47
N ILE A 179 28.15 -9.87 -0.88
CA ILE A 179 28.58 -9.50 0.48
C ILE A 179 28.02 -10.51 1.49
N LEU A 180 26.72 -10.80 1.40
CA LEU A 180 26.03 -11.74 2.30
C LEU A 180 26.47 -13.20 2.08
N ALA A 181 26.90 -13.55 0.87
CA ALA A 181 27.48 -14.86 0.55
C ALA A 181 28.91 -15.02 1.08
N GLY A 182 29.56 -13.93 1.52
CA GLY A 182 30.95 -13.92 1.96
C GLY A 182 31.97 -13.91 0.82
N ASP A 183 31.53 -13.72 -0.43
CA ASP A 183 32.41 -13.66 -1.61
C ASP A 183 33.28 -12.40 -1.63
N VAL A 184 32.76 -11.29 -1.08
CA VAL A 184 33.43 -9.98 -0.99
C VAL A 184 33.12 -9.33 0.37
N LYS A 185 33.99 -8.43 0.87
CA LYS A 185 33.73 -7.70 2.12
C LYS A 185 32.83 -6.48 1.90
N GLY A 186 32.75 -5.99 0.67
CA GLY A 186 31.93 -4.83 0.34
C GLY A 186 32.21 -4.24 -1.02
N PHE A 187 31.39 -3.25 -1.36
CA PHE A 187 31.58 -2.42 -2.55
C PHE A 187 31.67 -0.95 -2.16
N MET A 188 32.45 -0.21 -2.94
CA MET A 188 32.51 1.24 -2.89
C MET A 188 32.51 1.76 -4.33
N PRO A 189 31.64 2.73 -4.69
CA PRO A 189 31.69 3.30 -6.04
C PRO A 189 32.99 4.09 -6.19
N ARG A 190 33.60 3.99 -7.37
CA ARG A 190 34.81 4.78 -7.62
C ARG A 190 34.51 6.26 -7.74
N ALA A 191 35.47 7.07 -7.31
CA ALA A 191 35.34 8.53 -7.36
C ALA A 191 35.23 9.07 -8.80
N ASP A 192 35.97 8.49 -9.75
CA ASP A 192 35.94 8.87 -11.18
C ASP A 192 34.59 8.56 -11.83
N SER A 193 34.06 7.35 -11.64
CA SER A 193 32.74 6.95 -12.14
C SER A 193 31.62 7.76 -11.50
N THR A 194 31.74 8.07 -10.20
CA THR A 194 30.80 8.97 -9.50
C THR A 194 30.81 10.36 -10.11
N ARG A 195 31.99 10.94 -10.36
CA ARG A 195 32.13 12.27 -10.97
C ARG A 195 31.54 12.31 -12.36
N SER A 196 31.93 11.37 -13.23
CA SER A 196 31.44 11.29 -14.61
C SER A 196 29.91 11.16 -14.68
N TRP A 197 29.32 10.33 -13.81
CA TRP A 197 27.86 10.23 -13.69
C TRP A 197 27.22 11.57 -13.32
N ASN A 198 27.78 12.25 -12.31
CA ASN A 198 27.23 13.51 -11.82
C ASN A 198 27.37 14.66 -12.83
N GLU A 199 28.49 14.75 -13.55
CA GLU A 199 28.69 15.72 -14.63
C GLU A 199 27.67 15.51 -15.75
N MET A 200 27.45 14.25 -16.17
CA MET A 200 26.41 13.90 -17.15
C MET A 200 25.02 14.29 -16.65
N ALA A 201 24.72 14.00 -15.37
CA ALA A 201 23.43 14.32 -14.78
C ALA A 201 23.18 15.84 -14.74
N GLN A 202 24.15 16.63 -14.27
CA GLN A 202 24.04 18.09 -14.22
C GLN A 202 23.97 18.70 -15.63
N SER A 203 24.74 18.19 -16.60
CA SER A 203 24.67 18.65 -17.99
C SER A 203 23.29 18.47 -18.61
N LYS A 204 22.64 17.31 -18.39
CA LYS A 204 21.27 17.06 -18.86
C LYS A 204 20.25 17.91 -18.13
N LEU A 205 20.34 17.98 -16.80
CA LEU A 205 19.39 18.75 -15.97
C LEU A 205 19.50 20.25 -16.20
N GLY A 206 20.69 20.77 -16.50
CA GLY A 206 20.90 22.18 -16.82
C GLY A 206 20.19 22.62 -18.10
N LYS A 207 19.92 21.69 -19.03
CA LYS A 207 19.15 21.92 -20.25
C LYS A 207 17.64 21.68 -20.09
N GLY A 208 17.20 21.18 -18.93
CA GLY A 208 15.82 20.78 -18.68
C GLY A 208 15.02 21.81 -17.89
N VAL A 209 13.69 21.70 -17.95
CA VAL A 209 12.74 22.61 -17.27
C VAL A 209 12.92 22.68 -15.76
N TRP A 210 13.40 21.62 -15.12
CA TRP A 210 13.61 21.56 -13.66
C TRP A 210 14.73 22.47 -13.13
N SER A 211 15.48 23.12 -14.02
CA SER A 211 16.50 24.11 -13.69
C SER A 211 16.12 25.54 -14.12
N GLY A 212 14.89 25.76 -14.59
CA GLY A 212 14.42 27.07 -15.07
C GLY A 212 13.87 28.00 -13.98
N CYS A 213 13.71 27.54 -12.74
CA CYS A 213 13.10 28.31 -11.66
C CYS A 213 13.61 27.89 -10.28
N ALA A 214 13.19 28.65 -9.26
CA ALA A 214 13.41 28.33 -7.86
C ALA A 214 12.58 27.10 -7.45
N SER A 215 13.26 26.06 -6.95
CA SER A 215 12.64 24.82 -6.50
C SER A 215 13.50 24.13 -5.45
N TRP A 216 12.84 23.35 -4.59
CA TRP A 216 13.48 22.47 -3.62
C TRP A 216 14.40 21.43 -4.28
N TYR A 217 14.24 21.15 -5.58
CA TYR A 217 15.12 20.25 -6.32
C TYR A 217 16.59 20.70 -6.34
N ARG A 218 16.85 21.96 -5.99
CA ARG A 218 18.14 22.63 -6.15
C ARG A 218 18.71 23.04 -4.81
N SER A 219 20.02 22.93 -4.66
CA SER A 219 20.71 23.31 -3.43
C SER A 219 20.69 24.83 -3.20
N GLY A 220 20.94 25.22 -1.96
CA GLY A 220 21.05 26.63 -1.53
C GLY A 220 19.76 27.22 -0.94
N PRO A 221 19.83 28.39 -0.29
CA PRO A 221 18.75 28.94 0.54
C PRO A 221 17.44 29.18 -0.23
N ASP A 222 17.54 29.62 -1.48
CA ASP A 222 16.37 30.00 -2.30
C ASP A 222 16.05 28.97 -3.39
N GLY A 223 16.83 27.88 -3.50
CA GLY A 223 16.68 26.87 -4.55
C GLY A 223 16.73 27.42 -5.99
N ALA A 224 17.26 28.63 -6.20
CA ALA A 224 17.18 29.35 -7.47
C ALA A 224 18.40 29.13 -8.39
N LYS A 225 19.60 28.94 -7.81
CA LYS A 225 20.85 28.87 -8.58
C LYS A 225 21.74 27.66 -8.24
N GLY A 226 21.34 26.81 -7.29
CA GLY A 226 22.15 25.64 -6.91
C GLY A 226 22.03 24.44 -7.85
N LYS A 227 22.86 23.44 -7.54
CA LYS A 227 22.93 22.12 -8.19
C LYS A 227 21.58 21.41 -8.06
N ASN A 228 21.08 20.82 -9.15
CA ASN A 228 19.89 19.99 -9.07
C ASN A 228 20.28 18.63 -8.47
N PHE A 229 19.99 18.43 -7.19
CA PHE A 229 20.35 17.22 -6.45
C PHE A 229 19.18 16.26 -6.29
N ALA A 230 17.96 16.63 -6.71
CA ALA A 230 16.77 15.78 -6.50
C ALA A 230 16.39 14.99 -7.75
N ILE A 231 16.45 15.62 -8.92
CA ILE A 231 15.83 15.08 -10.13
C ILE A 231 16.75 14.12 -10.88
N TRP A 232 16.20 13.00 -11.35
CA TRP A 232 16.85 12.05 -12.22
C TRP A 232 17.02 12.64 -13.63
N PRO A 233 18.21 12.54 -14.25
CA PRO A 233 18.54 13.25 -15.50
C PRO A 233 17.90 12.66 -16.77
N GLY A 234 16.91 11.77 -16.66
CA GLY A 234 16.28 11.10 -17.80
C GLY A 234 14.83 10.68 -17.54
N GLY A 235 14.23 9.98 -18.49
CA GLY A 235 12.88 9.42 -18.33
C GLY A 235 12.86 8.10 -17.52
N ASN A 236 11.67 7.61 -17.19
CA ASN A 236 11.47 6.35 -16.46
C ASN A 236 12.15 5.13 -17.12
N LEU A 237 12.16 5.05 -18.45
CA LEU A 237 12.82 3.94 -19.16
C LEU A 237 14.34 3.99 -18.98
N HIS A 238 14.92 5.20 -19.03
CA HIS A 238 16.35 5.39 -18.75
C HIS A 238 16.68 5.02 -17.29
N MET A 239 15.82 5.39 -16.34
CA MET A 239 15.96 4.99 -14.93
C MET A 239 15.92 3.47 -14.76
N TRP A 240 14.88 2.82 -15.30
CA TRP A 240 14.73 1.36 -15.28
C TRP A 240 15.94 0.65 -15.87
N TRP A 241 16.39 1.10 -17.05
CA TRP A 241 17.55 0.52 -17.73
C TRP A 241 18.82 0.66 -16.89
N SER A 242 19.02 1.83 -16.28
CA SER A 242 20.21 2.11 -15.47
C SER A 242 20.26 1.23 -14.22
N PHE A 243 19.12 1.02 -13.53
CA PHE A 243 19.05 0.21 -12.31
C PHE A 243 18.95 -1.31 -12.55
N ARG A 244 18.82 -1.76 -13.80
CA ARG A 244 18.64 -3.19 -14.12
C ARG A 244 19.79 -4.06 -13.60
N LYS A 245 21.04 -3.59 -13.72
CA LYS A 245 22.24 -4.32 -13.25
C LYS A 245 23.34 -3.34 -12.81
N PRO A 246 24.10 -3.65 -11.74
CA PRO A 246 25.31 -2.92 -11.40
C PRO A 246 26.34 -2.93 -12.53
N ILE A 247 26.88 -1.76 -12.85
CA ILE A 247 28.05 -1.65 -13.71
C ILE A 247 29.26 -1.97 -12.84
N TRP A 248 29.65 -3.26 -12.77
CA TRP A 248 30.73 -3.72 -11.89
C TRP A 248 32.06 -3.02 -12.14
N LYS A 249 32.26 -2.53 -13.37
CA LYS A 249 33.41 -1.70 -13.69
C LYS A 249 33.37 -0.31 -13.08
N ASP A 250 32.36 0.09 -12.31
CA ASP A 250 32.28 1.39 -11.62
C ASP A 250 32.48 1.26 -10.10
N PHE A 251 32.67 0.04 -9.61
CA PHE A 251 32.87 -0.27 -8.20
C PHE A 251 34.28 -0.79 -7.93
N GLU A 252 34.82 -0.40 -6.78
CA GLU A 252 35.91 -1.07 -6.09
C GLU A 252 35.33 -2.15 -5.17
N VAL A 253 35.97 -3.33 -5.17
CA VAL A 253 35.66 -4.40 -4.22
C VAL A 253 36.57 -4.28 -3.02
N LEU A 254 35.98 -4.32 -1.83
CA LEU A 254 36.70 -4.42 -0.58
C LEU A 254 36.97 -5.91 -0.31
N GLY A 255 38.24 -6.28 -0.13
CA GLY A 255 38.66 -7.67 0.01
C GLY A 255 39.30 -8.22 -1.26
N ASP A 256 38.91 -9.42 -1.69
CA ASP A 256 39.51 -10.09 -2.85
C ASP A 256 39.05 -9.48 -4.18
N SER A 257 39.96 -8.77 -4.84
CA SER A 257 39.72 -8.16 -6.15
C SER A 257 39.58 -9.16 -7.30
N SER A 258 39.95 -10.43 -7.10
CA SER A 258 39.80 -11.51 -8.08
C SER A 258 38.33 -11.78 -8.43
N TRP A 259 37.41 -11.45 -7.53
CA TRP A 259 35.97 -11.59 -7.73
C TRP A 259 35.48 -10.74 -8.92
N LEU A 260 35.93 -9.50 -9.05
CA LEU A 260 35.54 -8.62 -10.17
C LEU A 260 36.02 -9.16 -11.50
N VAL A 261 37.23 -9.73 -11.54
CA VAL A 261 37.80 -10.29 -12.77
C VAL A 261 36.97 -11.50 -13.22
N LYS A 262 36.69 -12.43 -12.30
CA LYS A 262 35.81 -13.59 -12.57
C LYS A 262 34.43 -13.14 -13.03
N ARG A 263 33.85 -12.13 -12.38
CA ARG A 263 32.52 -11.61 -12.73
C ARG A 263 32.49 -10.99 -14.11
N ARG A 264 33.51 -10.20 -14.48
CA ARG A 264 33.63 -9.58 -15.81
C ARG A 264 33.76 -10.62 -16.91
N ILE A 265 34.52 -11.69 -16.67
CA ILE A 265 34.65 -12.81 -17.61
C ILE A 265 33.29 -13.47 -17.82
N LEU A 266 32.55 -13.76 -16.75
CA LEU A 266 31.19 -14.33 -16.83
C LEU A 266 30.21 -13.42 -17.58
N ASP A 267 30.24 -12.12 -17.32
CA ASP A 267 29.38 -11.16 -18.02
C ASP A 267 29.75 -11.07 -19.52
N ALA A 268 31.04 -11.14 -19.87
CA ALA A 268 31.49 -11.18 -21.26
C ALA A 268 31.01 -12.45 -21.99
N PHE A 269 31.12 -13.63 -21.35
CA PHE A 269 30.57 -14.87 -21.89
C PHE A 269 29.06 -14.81 -22.06
N ALA A 270 28.34 -14.22 -21.11
CA ALA A 270 26.88 -14.04 -21.22
C ALA A 270 26.50 -13.13 -22.39
N ILE A 271 27.26 -12.06 -22.64
CA ILE A 271 27.06 -11.17 -23.80
C ILE A 271 27.33 -11.92 -25.11
N LEU A 272 28.43 -12.67 -25.20
CA LEU A 272 28.76 -13.48 -26.38
C LEU A 272 27.68 -14.52 -26.67
N ALA A 273 27.15 -15.18 -25.63
CA ALA A 273 26.05 -16.13 -25.78
C ALA A 273 24.76 -15.46 -26.29
N GLN A 274 24.45 -14.25 -25.81
CA GLN A 274 23.30 -13.47 -26.31
C GLN A 274 23.47 -13.03 -27.77
N LEU A 275 24.67 -12.60 -28.16
CA LEU A 275 24.97 -12.27 -29.56
C LEU A 275 24.90 -13.50 -30.45
N GLY A 276 25.35 -14.65 -29.97
CA GLY A 276 25.19 -15.95 -30.63
C GLY A 276 23.72 -16.27 -30.90
N LEU A 277 22.85 -16.18 -29.89
CA LEU A 277 21.40 -16.41 -30.04
C LEU A 277 20.74 -15.43 -31.02
N ILE A 278 21.14 -14.16 -31.02
CA ILE A 278 20.63 -13.17 -31.98
C ILE A 278 21.09 -13.53 -33.39
N SER A 279 22.34 -13.96 -33.57
CA SER A 279 22.86 -14.38 -34.88
C SER A 279 22.13 -15.61 -35.44
N VAL A 280 21.81 -16.59 -34.58
CA VAL A 280 20.98 -17.75 -34.93
C VAL A 280 19.57 -17.31 -35.33
N GLY A 281 18.96 -16.37 -34.60
CA GLY A 281 17.65 -15.81 -34.95
C GLY A 281 17.63 -15.06 -36.29
N VAL A 282 18.68 -14.31 -36.61
CA VAL A 282 18.84 -13.62 -37.90
C VAL A 282 19.08 -14.63 -39.04
N GLY A 283 19.88 -15.67 -38.80
CA GLY A 283 20.10 -16.77 -39.75
C GLY A 283 18.81 -17.55 -40.05
N ALA A 284 18.01 -17.83 -39.02
CA ALA A 284 16.69 -18.45 -39.17
C ALA A 284 15.73 -17.58 -40.00
N LEU A 285 15.73 -16.26 -39.78
CA LEU A 285 14.92 -15.31 -40.55
C LEU A 285 15.36 -15.24 -42.03
N ALA A 286 16.65 -15.36 -42.31
CA ALA A 286 17.18 -15.41 -43.67
C ALA A 286 16.79 -16.71 -44.40
N LEU A 287 16.83 -17.87 -43.72
CA LEU A 287 16.42 -19.16 -44.27
C LEU A 287 14.93 -19.20 -44.64
N VAL A 288 14.06 -18.60 -43.82
CA VAL A 288 12.63 -18.42 -44.13
C VAL A 288 12.43 -17.57 -45.38
N ARG A 289 13.27 -16.54 -45.58
CA ARG A 289 13.17 -15.62 -46.73
C ARG A 289 13.62 -16.25 -48.06
N VAL A 290 14.47 -17.27 -48.01
CA VAL A 290 14.98 -18.02 -49.18
C VAL A 290 14.18 -19.32 -49.42
N GLY A 291 13.15 -19.59 -48.61
CA GLY A 291 12.23 -20.72 -48.80
C GLY A 291 12.80 -22.09 -48.43
N GLN A 292 13.93 -22.13 -47.71
CA GLN A 292 14.56 -23.38 -47.25
C GLN A 292 13.98 -23.85 -45.91
N TRP A 293 12.77 -24.41 -45.96
CA TRP A 293 12.00 -24.82 -44.77
C TRP A 293 12.66 -25.95 -43.97
N ASP A 294 13.30 -26.93 -44.63
CA ASP A 294 13.97 -28.05 -43.95
C ASP A 294 15.22 -27.61 -43.18
N ALA A 295 15.96 -26.62 -43.71
CA ALA A 295 17.12 -26.04 -43.03
C ALA A 295 16.69 -25.17 -41.85
N PHE A 296 15.57 -24.45 -41.98
CA PHE A 296 14.99 -23.65 -40.90
C PHE A 296 14.50 -24.52 -39.74
N THR A 297 13.75 -25.60 -40.00
CA THR A 297 13.26 -26.49 -38.94
C THR A 297 14.40 -27.14 -38.19
N LYS A 298 15.45 -27.58 -38.89
CA LYS A 298 16.65 -28.15 -38.27
C LYS A 298 17.40 -27.15 -37.39
N LEU A 299 17.66 -25.94 -37.89
CA LEU A 299 18.34 -24.88 -37.15
C LEU A 299 17.52 -24.39 -35.93
N ALA A 300 16.20 -24.31 -36.08
CA ALA A 300 15.29 -23.95 -35.00
C ALA A 300 15.22 -25.02 -33.91
N GLN A 301 15.27 -26.31 -34.28
CA GLN A 301 15.20 -27.43 -33.36
C GLN A 301 16.51 -27.59 -32.58
N GLU A 302 17.66 -27.53 -33.26
CA GLU A 302 19.00 -27.57 -32.64
C GLU A 302 19.23 -26.33 -31.73
N GLY A 303 18.86 -25.13 -32.20
CA GLY A 303 18.99 -23.90 -31.39
C GLY A 303 18.07 -23.85 -30.17
N LEU A 304 16.89 -24.50 -30.23
CA LEU A 304 15.99 -24.62 -29.08
C LEU A 304 16.53 -25.60 -28.05
N GLU A 305 17.10 -26.73 -28.48
CA GLU A 305 17.72 -27.72 -27.60
C GLU A 305 18.97 -27.17 -26.91
N GLU A 306 19.87 -26.52 -27.65
CA GLU A 306 21.06 -25.86 -27.06
C GLU A 306 20.67 -24.72 -26.12
N GLY A 307 19.66 -23.92 -26.48
CA GLY A 307 19.14 -22.86 -25.62
C GLY A 307 18.49 -23.39 -24.33
N LEU A 308 17.78 -24.52 -24.41
CA LEU A 308 17.18 -25.21 -23.26
C LEU A 308 18.24 -25.83 -22.36
N ASP A 309 19.29 -26.44 -22.92
CA ASP A 309 20.38 -27.03 -22.16
C ASP A 309 21.27 -25.97 -21.51
N TRP A 310 21.53 -24.85 -22.19
CA TRP A 310 22.18 -23.70 -21.58
C TRP A 310 21.34 -23.12 -20.43
N TRP A 311 20.03 -22.98 -20.61
CA TRP A 311 19.12 -22.49 -19.56
C TRP A 311 19.05 -23.43 -18.35
N ARG A 312 19.02 -24.75 -18.59
CA ARG A 312 19.14 -25.79 -17.54
C ARG A 312 20.47 -25.72 -16.81
N SER A 313 21.58 -25.43 -17.50
CA SER A 313 22.91 -25.30 -16.91
C SER A 313 23.05 -24.05 -16.01
N GLN A 314 22.34 -22.97 -16.33
CA GLN A 314 22.31 -21.73 -15.53
C GLN A 314 21.39 -21.85 -14.30
N GLY A 315 20.38 -22.74 -14.33
CA GLY A 315 19.40 -22.92 -13.25
C GLY A 315 19.88 -23.68 -12.00
N SER A 316 21.12 -24.17 -11.98
CA SER A 316 21.60 -25.10 -10.93
C SER A 316 22.24 -24.45 -9.70
N ARG A 317 22.31 -23.12 -9.54
CA ARG A 317 23.02 -22.52 -8.38
C ARG A 317 22.37 -21.40 -7.59
N SER A 318 21.14 -21.01 -7.89
CA SER A 318 20.31 -20.22 -6.98
C SER A 318 18.89 -20.20 -7.55
N ASP A 319 17.89 -20.41 -6.71
CA ASP A 319 16.44 -20.30 -6.99
C ASP A 319 15.67 -21.62 -7.20
N ALA A 320 16.25 -22.78 -6.85
CA ALA A 320 15.57 -24.08 -6.83
C ALA A 320 14.65 -24.30 -5.59
N ASN A 321 13.87 -23.29 -5.18
CA ASN A 321 12.86 -23.45 -4.12
C ASN A 321 11.48 -22.85 -4.46
N TYR A 322 11.23 -22.49 -5.73
CA TYR A 322 9.92 -21.93 -6.13
C TYR A 322 9.21 -22.63 -7.28
N LEU A 323 9.79 -23.69 -7.86
CA LEU A 323 9.22 -24.39 -9.01
C LEU A 323 9.38 -25.91 -8.84
N ASP A 324 8.81 -26.46 -7.78
CA ASP A 324 8.52 -27.89 -7.74
C ASP A 324 7.07 -28.11 -7.30
N LEU A 325 6.16 -28.01 -8.26
CA LEU A 325 4.73 -28.37 -8.16
C LEU A 325 4.11 -28.57 -9.57
N SER A 326 4.90 -29.13 -10.48
CA SER A 326 4.36 -29.92 -11.59
C SER A 326 4.88 -31.32 -11.37
N ILE A 327 4.20 -32.16 -10.59
CA ILE A 327 3.28 -33.15 -11.14
C ILE A 327 2.33 -33.51 -10.00
N ASP A 328 1.15 -32.88 -10.01
CA ASP A 328 -0.01 -33.41 -9.30
C ASP A 328 -1.22 -32.73 -9.95
N ASN A 329 -2.09 -33.52 -10.58
CA ASN A 329 -3.26 -33.07 -11.35
C ASN A 329 -3.85 -31.75 -10.80
N LYS A 330 -3.58 -30.63 -11.50
CA LYS A 330 -3.73 -29.26 -10.98
C LYS A 330 -5.19 -28.95 -10.62
N ARG A 331 -5.47 -28.89 -9.31
CA ARG A 331 -6.82 -28.65 -8.76
C ARG A 331 -7.08 -27.16 -8.50
N LYS A 332 -8.29 -26.70 -8.83
CA LYS A 332 -8.77 -25.31 -8.69
C LYS A 332 -8.57 -24.73 -7.28
N THR A 333 -8.16 -23.46 -7.21
CA THR A 333 -7.86 -22.72 -5.96
C THR A 333 -9.00 -22.68 -4.95
N THR A 334 -10.27 -22.61 -5.38
CA THR A 334 -11.43 -22.65 -4.46
C THR A 334 -11.59 -24.02 -3.78
N ASN A 335 -11.25 -25.11 -4.46
CA ASN A 335 -11.25 -26.46 -3.89
C ASN A 335 -10.02 -26.70 -3.00
N GLN A 336 -8.88 -26.08 -3.31
CA GLN A 336 -7.68 -26.13 -2.45
C GLN A 336 -7.91 -25.47 -1.09
N ARG A 337 -8.70 -24.38 -1.02
CA ARG A 337 -9.07 -23.72 0.25
C ARG A 337 -9.88 -24.59 1.22
N ARG A 338 -10.49 -25.68 0.74
CA ARG A 338 -11.27 -26.62 1.57
C ARG A 338 -10.42 -27.70 2.20
N ARG A 339 -9.26 -28.02 1.62
CA ARG A 339 -8.31 -28.96 2.22
C ARG A 339 -7.52 -28.22 3.29
N SER A 340 -7.18 -28.93 4.37
CA SER A 340 -6.28 -28.49 5.46
C SER A 340 -4.84 -28.30 4.98
N HIS A 341 -4.66 -27.61 3.85
CA HIS A 341 -3.38 -27.33 3.25
C HIS A 341 -2.74 -26.18 4.02
N ALA A 342 -1.44 -26.31 4.34
CA ALA A 342 -0.72 -25.39 5.23
C ALA A 342 -0.89 -23.91 4.87
N ILE A 343 -1.02 -23.61 3.57
CA ILE A 343 -1.15 -22.26 3.01
C ILE A 343 -2.42 -21.54 3.47
N PHE A 344 -3.58 -22.22 3.54
CA PHE A 344 -4.87 -21.56 3.81
C PHE A 344 -5.32 -21.64 5.28
N LYS A 345 -4.47 -22.18 6.16
CA LYS A 345 -4.72 -22.22 7.60
C LYS A 345 -4.74 -20.79 8.17
N ALA A 346 -5.54 -20.58 9.21
CA ALA A 346 -5.53 -19.30 9.91
C ALA A 346 -4.20 -19.14 10.66
N HIS A 347 -3.57 -17.97 10.55
CA HIS A 347 -2.44 -17.61 11.41
C HIS A 347 -2.97 -17.29 12.81
N THR A 348 -2.72 -18.18 13.77
CA THR A 348 -3.24 -18.06 15.14
C THR A 348 -2.17 -17.87 16.20
N ARG A 349 -0.89 -17.80 15.82
CA ARG A 349 0.26 -17.72 16.75
C ARG A 349 0.17 -16.54 17.73
N LEU A 350 -0.36 -15.41 17.28
CA LEU A 350 -0.48 -14.18 18.08
C LEU A 350 -1.86 -14.01 18.73
N ASN A 351 -2.78 -14.97 18.54
CA ASN A 351 -4.11 -14.89 19.10
C ASN A 351 -4.02 -15.05 20.61
N LYS A 352 -4.68 -14.17 21.37
CA LYS A 352 -4.60 -14.14 22.83
C LYS A 352 -5.38 -15.28 23.46
N ASN A 353 -6.70 -15.27 23.30
CA ASN A 353 -7.60 -16.28 23.84
C ASN A 353 -8.91 -16.30 23.05
N PRO A 354 -9.64 -17.43 23.05
CA PRO A 354 -10.97 -17.47 22.49
C PRO A 354 -11.90 -16.57 23.30
N ALA A 355 -12.46 -15.54 22.65
CA ALA A 355 -13.49 -14.71 23.26
C ALA A 355 -14.76 -15.54 23.47
N ARG A 356 -15.21 -15.73 24.71
CA ARG A 356 -16.40 -16.53 25.07
C ARG A 356 -17.02 -15.96 26.33
N LEU A 357 -18.34 -16.03 26.46
CA LEU A 357 -19.01 -15.81 27.75
C LEU A 357 -18.53 -16.86 28.76
N ARG A 358 -18.78 -16.67 30.05
CA ARG A 358 -18.49 -17.69 31.06
C ARG A 358 -19.25 -19.00 30.81
N PRO A 359 -18.79 -20.14 31.34
CA PRO A 359 -19.61 -21.34 31.43
C PRO A 359 -20.92 -21.04 32.17
N LEU A 360 -22.04 -21.55 31.66
CA LEU A 360 -23.34 -21.35 32.30
C LEU A 360 -23.44 -22.23 33.56
N ASP A 361 -23.28 -21.62 34.73
CA ASP A 361 -23.31 -22.28 36.04
C ASP A 361 -24.58 -21.93 36.83
N PHE A 362 -24.69 -22.47 38.06
CA PHE A 362 -25.83 -22.22 38.95
C PHE A 362 -25.98 -20.73 39.30
N ALA A 363 -24.86 -20.02 39.46
CA ALA A 363 -24.85 -18.60 39.81
C ALA A 363 -25.48 -17.75 38.70
N GLU A 364 -25.12 -17.98 37.44
CA GLU A 364 -25.70 -17.24 36.31
C GLU A 364 -27.17 -17.61 36.02
N ARG A 365 -27.58 -18.86 36.28
CA ARG A 365 -28.97 -19.31 36.05
C ARG A 365 -29.97 -18.69 37.05
N ASN A 366 -29.57 -18.60 38.32
CA ASN A 366 -30.49 -18.23 39.41
C ASN A 366 -30.22 -16.85 40.03
N GLY A 367 -29.00 -16.34 39.89
CA GLY A 367 -28.55 -15.09 40.50
C GLY A 367 -27.72 -14.25 39.55
N TYR A 368 -26.62 -13.70 40.07
CA TYR A 368 -25.60 -13.03 39.29
C TYR A 368 -24.22 -13.30 39.90
N ILE A 369 -23.17 -13.18 39.08
CA ILE A 369 -21.79 -13.19 39.52
C ILE A 369 -21.06 -11.95 39.02
N ARG A 370 -20.29 -11.34 39.92
CA ARG A 370 -19.50 -10.14 39.64
C ARG A 370 -18.08 -10.52 39.20
N GLY A 371 -17.65 -9.95 38.09
CA GLY A 371 -16.27 -9.96 37.62
C GLY A 371 -15.72 -8.53 37.54
N ILE A 372 -14.40 -8.40 37.56
CA ILE A 372 -13.71 -7.11 37.33
C ILE A 372 -12.95 -7.17 36.01
N VAL A 373 -13.08 -6.14 35.18
CA VAL A 373 -12.28 -5.99 33.95
C VAL A 373 -10.86 -5.63 34.37
N LYS A 374 -9.92 -6.56 34.20
CA LYS A 374 -8.51 -6.31 34.54
C LYS A 374 -7.79 -5.53 33.44
N GLU A 375 -8.06 -5.86 32.18
CA GLU A 375 -7.42 -5.25 31.02
C GLU A 375 -8.30 -5.35 29.77
N ILE A 376 -8.13 -4.39 28.87
CA ILE A 376 -8.71 -4.41 27.52
C ILE A 376 -7.55 -4.55 26.53
N LEU A 377 -7.66 -5.53 25.65
CA LEU A 377 -6.57 -6.06 24.84
C LEU A 377 -6.90 -5.99 23.35
N HIS A 378 -5.89 -5.74 22.53
CA HIS A 378 -5.96 -6.00 21.10
C HIS A 378 -5.60 -7.47 20.80
N ASP A 379 -6.44 -8.15 20.01
CA ASP A 379 -6.20 -9.51 19.53
C ASP A 379 -5.90 -9.53 18.04
N SER A 380 -4.85 -10.24 17.64
CA SER A 380 -4.38 -10.27 16.26
C SER A 380 -5.47 -10.82 15.33
N GLY A 381 -5.69 -10.15 14.20
CA GLY A 381 -6.72 -10.56 13.24
C GLY A 381 -8.16 -10.20 13.64
N ARG A 382 -8.40 -9.60 14.81
CA ARG A 382 -9.70 -9.04 15.22
C ARG A 382 -9.75 -7.52 15.03
N GLY A 383 -10.96 -7.04 14.75
CA GLY A 383 -11.24 -5.59 14.80
C GLY A 383 -11.75 -5.15 16.18
N ALA A 384 -12.49 -6.02 16.86
CA ALA A 384 -13.03 -5.75 18.18
C ALA A 384 -11.97 -6.04 19.25
N PRO A 385 -11.80 -5.16 20.26
CA PRO A 385 -10.95 -5.45 21.40
C PRO A 385 -11.57 -6.54 22.29
N LEU A 386 -10.71 -7.20 23.08
CA LEU A 386 -11.10 -8.21 24.05
C LEU A 386 -10.98 -7.64 25.46
N ALA A 387 -11.84 -8.08 26.37
CA ALA A 387 -11.76 -7.72 27.79
C ALA A 387 -11.39 -8.96 28.61
N ARG A 388 -10.32 -8.89 29.40
CA ARG A 388 -9.97 -9.94 30.36
C ARG A 388 -10.72 -9.67 31.66
N VAL A 389 -11.74 -10.47 31.92
CA VAL A 389 -12.61 -10.33 33.10
C VAL A 389 -12.26 -11.41 34.11
N VAL A 390 -11.92 -11.00 35.32
CA VAL A 390 -11.56 -11.92 36.40
C VAL A 390 -12.73 -12.07 37.36
N PHE A 391 -13.12 -13.31 37.60
CA PHE A 391 -14.17 -13.69 38.52
C PHE A 391 -13.62 -14.55 39.66
N ARG A 392 -14.34 -14.59 40.78
CA ARG A 392 -14.14 -15.61 41.81
C ARG A 392 -14.83 -16.91 41.39
N ASP A 393 -14.19 -18.05 41.61
CA ASP A 393 -14.82 -19.35 41.38
C ASP A 393 -15.90 -19.61 42.45
N PRO A 394 -17.13 -19.99 42.09
CA PRO A 394 -18.20 -20.24 43.06
C PRO A 394 -17.94 -21.43 44.00
N TYR A 395 -17.12 -22.40 43.60
CA TYR A 395 -16.96 -23.68 44.28
C TYR A 395 -15.57 -23.89 44.89
N ARG A 396 -14.59 -23.05 44.55
CA ARG A 396 -13.20 -23.20 45.01
C ARG A 396 -12.57 -21.84 45.30
N TYR A 397 -11.61 -21.80 46.22
CA TYR A 397 -10.80 -20.60 46.46
C TYR A 397 -9.79 -20.38 45.32
N LYS A 398 -10.27 -19.95 44.15
CA LYS A 398 -9.44 -19.57 43.00
C LYS A 398 -10.08 -18.47 42.19
N LEU A 399 -9.25 -17.71 41.48
CA LEU A 399 -9.71 -16.74 40.49
C LEU A 399 -9.78 -17.41 39.12
N ARG A 400 -10.87 -17.17 38.38
CA ARG A 400 -11.01 -17.57 36.97
C ARG A 400 -10.98 -16.34 36.09
N SER A 401 -10.03 -16.32 35.17
CA SER A 401 -9.94 -15.29 34.13
C SER A 401 -10.65 -15.79 32.88
N GLU A 402 -11.58 -14.99 32.37
CA GLU A 402 -12.30 -15.25 31.11
C GLU A 402 -12.06 -14.11 30.14
N THR A 403 -12.10 -14.40 28.84
CA THR A 403 -11.87 -13.40 27.79
C THR A 403 -13.18 -13.10 27.10
N PHE A 404 -13.70 -11.90 27.31
CA PHE A 404 -14.96 -11.43 26.71
C PHE A 404 -14.67 -10.57 25.48
N ILE A 405 -15.70 -10.36 24.66
CA ILE A 405 -15.69 -9.29 23.65
C ILE A 405 -15.99 -8.00 24.40
N ALA A 406 -15.15 -6.97 24.20
CA ALA A 406 -15.39 -5.69 24.85
C ALA A 406 -16.57 -4.95 24.19
N THR A 407 -17.48 -4.45 25.01
CA THR A 407 -18.52 -3.51 24.59
C THR A 407 -17.97 -2.10 24.55
N GLU A 408 -18.56 -1.26 23.71
CA GLU A 408 -18.28 0.17 23.71
C GLU A 408 -18.61 0.77 25.09
N GLY A 409 -17.73 1.63 25.61
CA GLY A 409 -17.86 2.20 26.96
C GLY A 409 -17.32 1.33 28.10
N LEU A 410 -16.96 0.07 27.86
CA LEU A 410 -16.30 -0.76 28.88
C LEU A 410 -14.88 -0.25 29.16
N HIS A 411 -14.51 -0.09 30.43
CA HIS A 411 -13.18 0.38 30.85
C HIS A 411 -12.53 -0.59 31.85
N THR A 412 -11.22 -0.45 32.05
CA THR A 412 -10.48 -1.20 33.07
C THR A 412 -10.96 -0.81 34.48
N GLY A 413 -11.04 -1.79 35.37
CA GLY A 413 -11.61 -1.63 36.72
C GLY A 413 -13.14 -1.69 36.79
N ALA A 414 -13.85 -1.66 35.65
CA ALA A 414 -15.30 -1.80 35.64
C ALA A 414 -15.75 -3.16 36.19
N PHE A 415 -16.87 -3.16 36.92
CA PHE A 415 -17.53 -4.39 37.34
C PHE A 415 -18.50 -4.87 36.26
N VAL A 416 -18.39 -6.14 35.89
CA VAL A 416 -19.31 -6.83 34.97
C VAL A 416 -20.12 -7.83 35.76
N TYR A 417 -21.44 -7.78 35.61
CA TYR A 417 -22.37 -8.69 36.27
C TYR A 417 -22.96 -9.65 35.24
N CYS A 418 -22.83 -10.94 35.49
CA CYS A 418 -23.36 -11.99 34.63
C CYS A 418 -24.43 -12.80 35.37
N GLY A 419 -25.62 -12.92 34.80
CA GLY A 419 -26.67 -13.81 35.30
C GLY A 419 -28.09 -13.25 35.18
N LYS A 420 -29.08 -14.07 35.56
CA LYS A 420 -30.51 -13.74 35.47
C LYS A 420 -30.91 -12.50 36.30
N LYS A 421 -30.27 -12.28 37.46
CA LYS A 421 -30.55 -11.14 38.36
C LYS A 421 -29.57 -9.97 38.20
N ALA A 422 -28.74 -9.97 37.15
CA ALA A 422 -27.84 -8.86 36.90
C ALA A 422 -28.62 -7.60 36.47
N ALA A 423 -28.12 -6.41 36.79
CA ALA A 423 -28.74 -5.16 36.37
C ALA A 423 -28.53 -4.91 34.87
N LEU A 424 -29.48 -4.24 34.22
CA LEU A 424 -29.37 -3.80 32.83
C LEU A 424 -28.37 -2.65 32.73
N SER A 425 -27.11 -2.98 32.44
CA SER A 425 -26.04 -2.00 32.24
C SER A 425 -25.08 -2.48 31.16
N VAL A 426 -24.41 -1.55 30.49
CA VAL A 426 -23.51 -1.86 29.37
C VAL A 426 -22.39 -2.79 29.83
N GLY A 427 -22.15 -3.86 29.08
CA GLY A 427 -21.16 -4.88 29.40
C GLY A 427 -21.65 -6.01 30.30
N ASN A 428 -22.81 -5.86 30.97
CA ASN A 428 -23.41 -6.95 31.73
C ASN A 428 -23.98 -8.04 30.81
N VAL A 429 -24.07 -9.26 31.33
CA VAL A 429 -24.54 -10.43 30.60
C VAL A 429 -25.82 -10.94 31.24
N LEU A 430 -26.92 -10.92 30.50
CA LEU A 430 -28.24 -11.35 30.96
C LEU A 430 -28.84 -12.35 29.97
N PRO A 431 -29.78 -13.21 30.43
CA PRO A 431 -30.69 -13.90 29.53
C PRO A 431 -31.48 -12.89 28.69
N VAL A 432 -31.69 -13.17 27.41
CA VAL A 432 -32.39 -12.24 26.50
C VAL A 432 -33.81 -11.95 27.00
N SER A 433 -34.45 -12.88 27.71
CA SER A 433 -35.78 -12.66 28.33
C SER A 433 -35.85 -11.57 29.39
N GLN A 434 -34.72 -11.19 29.99
CA GLN A 434 -34.66 -10.12 31.00
C GLN A 434 -34.41 -8.75 30.38
N LEU A 435 -34.16 -8.70 29.06
CA LEU A 435 -33.83 -7.48 28.36
C LEU A 435 -35.10 -6.90 27.75
N PRO A 436 -35.43 -5.61 27.97
CA PRO A 436 -36.62 -5.01 27.38
C PRO A 436 -36.52 -4.96 25.85
N GLU A 437 -37.68 -4.90 25.20
CA GLU A 437 -37.76 -4.75 23.75
C GLU A 437 -37.06 -3.47 23.28
N GLY A 438 -36.39 -3.52 22.14
CA GLY A 438 -35.54 -2.43 21.65
C GLY A 438 -34.12 -2.42 22.23
N THR A 439 -33.81 -3.22 23.25
CA THR A 439 -32.46 -3.28 23.82
C THR A 439 -31.43 -3.70 22.77
N ILE A 440 -30.30 -2.97 22.76
CA ILE A 440 -29.15 -3.25 21.93
C ILE A 440 -28.25 -4.25 22.65
N ILE A 441 -27.95 -5.36 21.98
CA ILE A 441 -27.21 -6.48 22.54
C ILE A 441 -26.12 -6.97 21.60
N CYS A 442 -25.09 -7.61 22.12
CA CYS A 442 -24.03 -8.25 21.35
C CYS A 442 -23.62 -9.60 21.95
N ASN A 443 -22.79 -10.35 21.21
CA ASN A 443 -22.29 -11.66 21.62
C ASN A 443 -23.39 -12.63 22.10
N VAL A 444 -24.52 -12.65 21.40
CA VAL A 444 -25.72 -13.42 21.74
C VAL A 444 -25.48 -14.91 21.49
N GLU A 445 -25.94 -15.76 22.39
CA GLU A 445 -25.94 -17.21 22.21
C GLU A 445 -26.97 -17.63 21.15
N GLU A 446 -26.59 -18.52 20.23
CA GLU A 446 -27.53 -19.15 19.29
C GLU A 446 -28.26 -20.31 19.98
N HIS A 447 -27.51 -21.09 20.77
CA HIS A 447 -28.03 -22.10 21.67
C HIS A 447 -27.58 -21.80 23.10
N VAL A 448 -28.46 -22.03 24.07
CA VAL A 448 -28.18 -21.76 25.49
C VAL A 448 -26.88 -22.45 25.92
N GLY A 449 -25.90 -21.68 26.39
CA GLY A 449 -24.62 -22.19 26.84
C GLY A 449 -23.55 -22.39 25.76
N ASP A 450 -23.78 -22.00 24.50
CA ASP A 450 -22.75 -22.01 23.45
C ASP A 450 -21.65 -20.94 23.65
N ARG A 451 -21.82 -20.09 24.66
CA ARG A 451 -20.90 -19.04 25.11
C ARG A 451 -20.70 -17.91 24.09
N GLY A 452 -21.66 -17.68 23.20
CA GLY A 452 -21.77 -16.52 22.32
C GLY A 452 -21.41 -16.83 20.87
N ALA A 453 -22.38 -16.62 19.97
CA ALA A 453 -22.29 -16.96 18.55
C ALA A 453 -22.57 -15.75 17.64
N LEU A 454 -23.57 -14.93 17.97
CA LEU A 454 -24.14 -13.91 17.10
C LEU A 454 -23.66 -12.50 17.48
N ALA A 455 -23.62 -11.57 16.51
CA ALA A 455 -23.24 -10.16 16.70
C ALA A 455 -21.91 -9.95 17.47
N ARG A 456 -20.81 -10.51 16.94
CA ARG A 456 -19.48 -10.55 17.59
C ARG A 456 -18.41 -9.67 16.95
N THR A 457 -18.72 -9.09 15.79
CA THR A 457 -17.78 -8.28 15.01
C THR A 457 -17.79 -6.83 15.46
N SER A 458 -16.66 -6.14 15.31
CA SER A 458 -16.49 -4.74 15.70
C SER A 458 -17.59 -3.82 15.15
N GLY A 459 -18.27 -3.07 16.02
CA GLY A 459 -19.36 -2.15 15.67
C GLY A 459 -20.72 -2.82 15.42
N ASN A 460 -20.83 -4.15 15.48
CA ASN A 460 -22.10 -4.82 15.27
C ASN A 460 -22.88 -4.99 16.58
N TYR A 461 -24.19 -5.08 16.43
CA TYR A 461 -25.15 -5.37 17.49
C TYR A 461 -26.35 -6.13 16.91
N ALA A 462 -27.14 -6.71 17.79
CA ALA A 462 -28.48 -7.21 17.53
C ALA A 462 -29.48 -6.40 18.38
N THR A 463 -30.74 -6.38 17.94
CA THR A 463 -31.82 -5.68 18.65
C THR A 463 -32.86 -6.68 19.09
N VAL A 464 -33.28 -6.61 20.34
CA VAL A 464 -34.43 -7.39 20.85
C VAL A 464 -35.69 -6.83 20.21
N ILE A 465 -36.45 -7.66 19.48
CA ILE A 465 -37.70 -7.23 18.84
C ILE A 465 -38.88 -7.48 19.77
N GLY A 466 -38.96 -8.70 20.31
CA GLY A 466 -40.06 -9.06 21.18
C GLY A 466 -39.94 -10.48 21.72
N HIS A 467 -40.68 -10.73 22.80
CA HIS A 467 -40.66 -12.00 23.52
C HIS A 467 -41.96 -12.77 23.27
N SER A 468 -41.86 -14.10 23.11
CA SER A 468 -42.98 -15.03 23.20
C SER A 468 -42.82 -15.82 24.50
N PRO A 469 -43.53 -15.42 25.58
CA PRO A 469 -43.48 -16.13 26.86
C PRO A 469 -43.98 -17.57 26.74
N GLU A 470 -45.01 -17.80 25.91
CA GLU A 470 -45.62 -19.13 25.68
C GLU A 470 -44.61 -20.13 25.09
N ASP A 471 -43.82 -19.70 24.12
CA ASP A 471 -42.82 -20.55 23.45
C ASP A 471 -41.45 -20.56 24.14
N ASN A 472 -41.27 -19.77 25.21
CA ASN A 472 -39.97 -19.48 25.82
C ASN A 472 -38.90 -19.06 24.77
N LYS A 473 -39.30 -18.21 23.83
CA LYS A 473 -38.48 -17.76 22.71
C LYS A 473 -38.48 -16.25 22.61
N THR A 474 -37.36 -15.70 22.14
CA THR A 474 -37.21 -14.27 21.89
C THR A 474 -36.80 -14.05 20.44
N ARG A 475 -37.44 -13.09 19.78
CA ARG A 475 -37.11 -12.70 18.42
C ARG A 475 -36.12 -11.53 18.46
N ILE A 476 -34.99 -11.72 17.78
CA ILE A 476 -33.92 -10.71 17.67
C ILE A 476 -33.70 -10.33 16.20
N ARG A 477 -33.30 -9.08 15.96
CA ARG A 477 -32.82 -8.61 14.65
C ARG A 477 -31.29 -8.70 14.63
N LEU A 478 -30.75 -9.45 13.68
CA LEU A 478 -29.31 -9.62 13.48
C LEU A 478 -28.69 -8.42 12.74
N PRO A 479 -27.35 -8.26 12.77
CA PRO A 479 -26.67 -7.21 12.00
C PRO A 479 -26.93 -7.26 10.48
N SER A 480 -27.31 -8.42 9.95
CA SER A 480 -27.71 -8.59 8.54
C SER A 480 -29.10 -8.02 8.23
N GLY A 481 -29.86 -7.59 9.25
CA GLY A 481 -31.27 -7.21 9.18
C GLY A 481 -32.24 -8.39 9.28
N ALA A 482 -31.76 -9.62 9.20
CA ALA A 482 -32.60 -10.82 9.32
C ALA A 482 -33.15 -10.96 10.75
N LYS A 483 -34.41 -11.36 10.86
CA LYS A 483 -35.05 -11.72 12.12
C LYS A 483 -34.68 -13.17 12.44
N LYS A 484 -34.26 -13.45 13.67
CA LYS A 484 -33.98 -14.80 14.16
C LYS A 484 -34.64 -15.01 15.50
N THR A 485 -35.23 -16.17 15.70
CA THR A 485 -35.78 -16.57 16.99
C THR A 485 -34.72 -17.37 17.74
N VAL A 486 -34.44 -16.99 18.98
CA VAL A 486 -33.51 -17.67 19.91
C VAL A 486 -34.26 -18.08 21.17
N ALA A 487 -33.71 -19.02 21.93
CA ALA A 487 -34.28 -19.37 23.23
C ALA A 487 -34.23 -18.15 24.16
N SER A 488 -35.29 -17.90 24.92
CA SER A 488 -35.38 -16.77 25.87
C SER A 488 -34.33 -16.85 26.99
N ASN A 489 -33.86 -18.05 27.30
CA ASN A 489 -32.77 -18.30 28.25
C ASN A 489 -31.35 -18.15 27.66
N ALA A 490 -31.23 -17.90 26.35
CA ALA A 490 -29.94 -17.60 25.73
C ALA A 490 -29.35 -16.34 26.35
N ARG A 491 -28.03 -16.28 26.52
CA ARG A 491 -27.37 -15.10 27.10
C ARG A 491 -26.95 -14.10 26.03
N ALA A 492 -26.94 -12.82 26.40
CA ALA A 492 -26.40 -11.75 25.59
C ALA A 492 -25.70 -10.70 26.45
N THR A 493 -24.71 -10.03 25.87
CA THR A 493 -24.06 -8.87 26.49
C THR A 493 -24.79 -7.60 26.08
N VAL A 494 -25.12 -6.74 27.05
CA VAL A 494 -25.80 -5.46 26.77
C VAL A 494 -24.83 -4.47 26.13
N GLY A 495 -25.24 -3.85 25.02
CA GLY A 495 -24.47 -2.84 24.30
C GLY A 495 -23.94 -3.30 22.94
N ILE A 496 -23.15 -2.41 22.32
CA ILE A 496 -22.54 -2.60 20.99
C ILE A 496 -21.12 -3.13 21.14
N VAL A 497 -20.64 -3.95 20.20
CA VAL A 497 -19.23 -4.38 20.18
C VAL A 497 -18.30 -3.20 19.89
N ALA A 498 -17.29 -2.99 20.72
CA ALA A 498 -16.32 -1.90 20.55
C ALA A 498 -15.52 -1.98 19.22
N GLY A 499 -14.95 -0.84 18.82
CA GLY A 499 -14.12 -0.72 17.62
C GLY A 499 -14.91 -0.56 16.32
N GLY A 500 -16.12 0.01 16.38
CA GLY A 500 -16.92 0.40 15.22
C GLY A 500 -16.22 1.42 14.30
N GLY A 501 -16.80 1.69 13.13
CA GLY A 501 -16.28 2.68 12.16
C GLY A 501 -14.97 2.32 11.43
N ARG A 502 -14.29 1.23 11.84
CA ARG A 502 -13.01 0.80 11.23
C ARG A 502 -13.09 0.53 9.72
N ILE A 503 -14.28 0.26 9.18
CA ILE A 503 -14.48 -0.03 7.75
C ILE A 503 -14.70 1.22 6.90
N ASP A 504 -15.04 2.35 7.52
CA ASP A 504 -15.34 3.61 6.80
C ASP A 504 -14.05 4.25 6.29
N LYS A 505 -12.93 4.00 6.97
CA LYS A 505 -11.61 4.43 6.52
C LYS A 505 -11.13 3.59 5.30
N PRO A 506 -10.89 4.21 4.14
CA PRO A 506 -10.37 3.49 2.97
C PRO A 506 -8.96 2.96 3.23
N LEU A 507 -8.64 1.78 2.68
CA LEU A 507 -7.32 1.17 2.88
C LEU A 507 -6.20 1.94 2.15
N LEU A 508 -6.49 2.54 1.00
CA LEU A 508 -5.61 3.32 0.12
C LEU A 508 -4.40 2.56 -0.49
N LYS A 509 -3.66 1.78 0.31
CA LYS A 509 -2.41 1.11 -0.11
C LYS A 509 -2.51 -0.42 -0.02
N ALA A 510 -1.86 -1.10 -0.97
CA ALA A 510 -1.73 -2.56 -0.98
C ALA A 510 -1.00 -3.10 0.26
N GLY A 511 0.07 -2.43 0.72
CA GLY A 511 0.80 -2.82 1.92
C GLY A 511 -0.07 -2.86 3.19
N ARG A 512 -1.02 -1.93 3.34
CA ARG A 512 -1.99 -1.96 4.45
C ARG A 512 -2.92 -3.18 4.36
N ALA A 513 -3.33 -3.56 3.15
CA ALA A 513 -4.11 -4.78 2.93
C ALA A 513 -3.27 -6.04 3.22
N TYR A 514 -2.00 -6.07 2.81
CA TYR A 514 -1.06 -7.14 3.11
C TYR A 514 -0.97 -7.39 4.62
N HIS A 515 -0.66 -6.38 5.43
CA HIS A 515 -0.55 -6.55 6.89
C HIS A 515 -1.88 -6.94 7.55
N LYS A 516 -3.02 -6.42 7.05
CA LYS A 516 -4.36 -6.80 7.50
C LYS A 516 -4.65 -8.30 7.29
N PHE A 517 -4.25 -8.85 6.15
CA PHE A 517 -4.48 -10.27 5.82
C PHE A 517 -3.36 -11.19 6.31
N LYS A 518 -2.15 -10.68 6.58
CA LYS A 518 -1.05 -11.41 7.22
C LYS A 518 -1.44 -11.95 8.59
N ALA A 519 -2.21 -11.19 9.36
CA ALA A 519 -2.75 -11.62 10.67
C ALA A 519 -3.98 -12.55 10.58
N LYS A 520 -4.45 -12.89 9.37
CA LYS A 520 -5.60 -13.77 9.13
C LYS A 520 -5.15 -14.93 8.25
N ARG A 521 -6.06 -15.78 7.78
CA ARG A 521 -5.71 -16.78 6.76
C ARG A 521 -5.22 -16.12 5.47
N TYR A 522 -4.37 -16.81 4.72
CA TYR A 522 -3.93 -16.35 3.40
C TYR A 522 -5.12 -16.26 2.43
N ASN A 523 -5.48 -15.04 2.03
CA ASN A 523 -6.58 -14.78 1.09
C ASN A 523 -6.38 -13.50 0.26
N TRP A 524 -5.16 -12.99 0.25
CA TRP A 524 -4.71 -11.78 -0.44
C TRP A 524 -3.25 -11.98 -0.88
N PRO A 525 -2.85 -11.58 -2.10
CA PRO A 525 -3.68 -10.97 -3.16
C PRO A 525 -4.69 -11.95 -3.78
N ARG A 526 -5.60 -11.44 -4.61
CA ARG A 526 -6.61 -12.27 -5.31
C ARG A 526 -6.48 -12.10 -6.82
N THR A 527 -5.87 -13.08 -7.48
CA THR A 527 -5.80 -13.13 -8.95
C THR A 527 -7.21 -13.33 -9.53
N ARG A 528 -7.57 -12.54 -10.54
CA ARG A 528 -8.85 -12.69 -11.27
C ARG A 528 -8.84 -13.99 -12.05
N GLY A 529 -9.96 -14.72 -12.06
CA GLY A 529 -10.05 -16.00 -12.78
C GLY A 529 -9.83 -15.90 -14.29
N VAL A 530 -10.15 -14.76 -14.90
CA VAL A 530 -9.93 -14.48 -16.34
C VAL A 530 -8.47 -14.20 -16.69
N ALA A 531 -7.64 -13.91 -15.69
CA ALA A 531 -6.20 -13.73 -15.88
C ALA A 531 -5.42 -15.06 -15.72
N MET A 532 -6.13 -16.17 -15.54
CA MET A 532 -5.55 -17.51 -15.40
C MET A 532 -5.74 -18.30 -16.70
N ASN A 533 -5.03 -19.42 -16.84
CA ASN A 533 -5.22 -20.34 -17.97
C ASN A 533 -6.49 -21.18 -17.80
N PRO A 534 -7.05 -21.78 -18.88
CA PRO A 534 -8.24 -22.65 -18.80
C PRO A 534 -8.11 -23.80 -17.81
N VAL A 535 -6.88 -24.32 -17.67
CA VAL A 535 -6.55 -25.42 -16.75
C VAL A 535 -6.74 -25.03 -15.28
N ASP A 536 -6.53 -23.76 -14.93
CA ASP A 536 -6.53 -23.29 -13.54
C ASP A 536 -7.90 -22.77 -13.08
N HIS A 537 -8.67 -22.17 -14.00
CA HIS A 537 -9.95 -21.55 -13.68
C HIS A 537 -10.97 -21.69 -14.83
N PRO A 538 -12.26 -21.96 -14.57
CA PRO A 538 -13.29 -22.05 -15.62
C PRO A 538 -13.57 -20.75 -16.39
N HIS A 539 -12.98 -19.63 -15.97
CA HIS A 539 -13.09 -18.34 -16.67
C HIS A 539 -11.78 -17.98 -17.38
N GLY A 540 -10.76 -18.83 -17.27
CA GLY A 540 -9.43 -18.58 -17.78
C GLY A 540 -9.27 -18.99 -19.24
N GLY A 541 -8.31 -18.35 -19.92
CA GLY A 541 -7.96 -18.59 -21.31
C GLY A 541 -8.59 -17.66 -22.34
N GLY A 542 -8.44 -18.06 -23.62
CA GLY A 542 -8.80 -17.26 -24.78
C GLY A 542 -7.74 -16.21 -25.16
N ASN A 543 -7.82 -15.71 -26.40
CA ASN A 543 -6.93 -14.65 -26.88
C ASN A 543 -7.28 -13.27 -26.28
N HIS A 544 -8.51 -13.12 -25.79
CA HIS A 544 -9.00 -11.91 -25.12
C HIS A 544 -9.53 -12.26 -23.73
N GLN A 545 -9.30 -11.39 -22.73
CA GLN A 545 -9.81 -11.60 -21.37
C GLN A 545 -11.32 -11.41 -21.28
N HIS A 546 -12.08 -12.50 -21.33
CA HIS A 546 -13.53 -12.52 -21.13
C HIS A 546 -13.96 -13.86 -20.50
N ILE A 547 -15.16 -13.92 -19.91
CA ILE A 547 -15.64 -15.15 -19.23
C ILE A 547 -16.12 -16.21 -20.24
N GLY A 548 -16.57 -15.80 -21.43
CA GLY A 548 -17.04 -16.69 -22.51
C GLY A 548 -18.43 -17.31 -22.29
N LYS A 549 -18.88 -17.46 -21.03
CA LYS A 549 -20.22 -17.98 -20.67
C LYS A 549 -20.85 -17.12 -19.57
N ALA A 550 -22.13 -17.36 -19.28
CA ALA A 550 -22.81 -16.71 -18.16
C ALA A 550 -22.07 -17.00 -16.84
N SER A 551 -21.79 -15.95 -16.06
CA SER A 551 -21.11 -16.06 -14.77
C SER A 551 -22.04 -16.49 -13.62
N THR A 552 -23.34 -16.63 -13.89
CA THR A 552 -24.34 -17.13 -12.94
C THR A 552 -24.40 -18.65 -12.97
N ILE A 553 -24.02 -19.29 -11.86
CA ILE A 553 -23.92 -20.76 -11.79
C ILE A 553 -24.96 -21.34 -10.86
N ALA A 554 -25.56 -22.47 -11.26
CA ALA A 554 -26.58 -23.18 -10.49
C ALA A 554 -26.08 -23.60 -9.09
N ARG A 555 -27.00 -23.65 -8.11
CA ARG A 555 -26.70 -24.15 -6.76
C ARG A 555 -26.23 -25.61 -6.77
N SER A 556 -26.76 -26.41 -7.69
CA SER A 556 -26.44 -27.83 -7.88
C SER A 556 -25.10 -28.08 -8.58
N ALA A 557 -24.44 -27.06 -9.15
CA ALA A 557 -23.18 -27.25 -9.87
C ALA A 557 -22.11 -27.94 -9.01
N VAL A 558 -21.30 -28.80 -9.63
CA VAL A 558 -20.31 -29.60 -8.89
C VAL A 558 -19.13 -28.74 -8.41
N PRO A 559 -18.39 -29.16 -7.36
CA PRO A 559 -17.18 -28.47 -6.93
C PRO A 559 -16.18 -28.31 -8.07
N GLY A 560 -15.73 -27.08 -8.31
CA GLY A 560 -14.87 -26.73 -9.45
C GLY A 560 -15.63 -26.13 -10.65
N GLN A 561 -16.93 -26.39 -10.80
CA GLN A 561 -17.80 -25.61 -11.70
C GLN A 561 -18.42 -24.39 -10.98
N LYS A 562 -18.53 -24.44 -9.66
CA LYS A 562 -19.01 -23.33 -8.80
C LYS A 562 -18.02 -22.16 -8.74
N VAL A 563 -18.01 -21.33 -9.77
CA VAL A 563 -17.24 -20.08 -9.86
C VAL A 563 -18.13 -18.93 -10.34
N GLY A 564 -17.79 -17.68 -10.01
CA GLY A 564 -18.64 -16.52 -10.35
C GLY A 564 -19.79 -16.28 -9.36
N LEU A 565 -20.96 -15.91 -9.87
CA LEU A 565 -22.16 -15.56 -9.12
C LEU A 565 -23.01 -16.81 -8.85
N ILE A 566 -22.74 -17.49 -7.73
CA ILE A 566 -23.36 -18.78 -7.39
C ILE A 566 -24.79 -18.57 -6.89
N ALA A 567 -25.76 -19.21 -7.55
CA ALA A 567 -27.18 -19.17 -7.23
C ALA A 567 -27.72 -17.74 -7.07
N ALA A 568 -27.17 -16.80 -7.83
CA ALA A 568 -27.57 -15.41 -7.78
C ALA A 568 -29.00 -15.27 -8.31
N ARG A 569 -29.92 -14.80 -7.46
CA ARG A 569 -31.32 -14.54 -7.82
C ARG A 569 -31.49 -13.29 -8.70
N ARG A 570 -30.50 -12.40 -8.66
CA ARG A 570 -30.42 -11.15 -9.42
C ARG A 570 -28.96 -10.81 -9.67
N THR A 571 -28.68 -10.19 -10.80
CA THR A 571 -27.37 -9.63 -11.20
C THR A 571 -27.47 -8.12 -11.46
N GLY A 572 -26.32 -7.46 -11.64
CA GLY A 572 -26.27 -6.01 -11.86
C GLY A 572 -26.18 -5.18 -10.57
N LEU A 573 -25.96 -3.88 -10.73
CA LEU A 573 -25.92 -2.93 -9.62
C LEU A 573 -27.33 -2.71 -9.08
N LEU A 574 -27.51 -2.85 -7.77
CA LEU A 574 -28.77 -2.52 -7.11
C LEU A 574 -28.95 -1.00 -7.09
N ARG A 575 -30.01 -0.50 -7.71
CA ARG A 575 -30.46 0.90 -7.60
C ARG A 575 -31.60 0.94 -6.57
N GLY A 576 -31.46 1.81 -5.55
CA GLY A 576 -32.41 1.94 -4.43
C GLY A 576 -32.01 1.21 -3.14
N THR A 577 -32.88 1.23 -2.12
CA THR A 577 -32.61 0.69 -0.77
C THR A 577 -32.75 -0.83 -0.72
N VAL A 578 -31.76 -1.51 -0.13
CA VAL A 578 -31.81 -2.96 0.12
C VAL A 578 -32.77 -3.24 1.27
N LYS A 579 -34.00 -3.67 0.96
CA LYS A 579 -34.91 -4.27 1.94
C LYS A 579 -34.61 -5.78 2.04
N VAL A 580 -34.28 -6.26 3.23
CA VAL A 580 -34.21 -7.70 3.51
C VAL A 580 -35.62 -8.25 3.33
N LYS A 581 -35.82 -9.23 2.44
CA LYS A 581 -37.10 -9.93 2.34
C LYS A 581 -37.36 -10.62 3.69
N GLU A 582 -38.53 -10.37 4.28
CA GLU A 582 -39.00 -11.19 5.39
C GLU A 582 -39.17 -12.61 4.86
N THR A 583 -38.41 -13.55 5.41
CA THR A 583 -38.57 -14.99 5.20
C THR A 583 -39.05 -15.62 6.49
#